data_AF-A0A7Y5BAQ0-F1
#
_entry.id   AF-A0A7Y5BAQ0-F1
#
_cell.length_a   1.000
_cell.length_b   1.000
_cell.length_c   1.000
_cell.angle_alpha   90.00
_cell.angle_beta   90.00
_cell.angle_gamma   90.00
#
_symmetry.space_group_name_H-M   'P 1'
#
loop_
_entity.id
_entity.type
_entity.pdbx_description
1 polymer ?
#
loop_
_entity_poly.entity_id
_entity_poly.type
_entity_poly.pdbx_seq_one_letter_code
_entity_poly.pdbx_strand_id
1 'polypeptide(L)'
;MFVARMQQPSIVFTNFTFYEPVTSITDFLICIFCSVLAFKLLKIRSTYWSIFYFLLAISALLGAFGHALFAYKDNILKLYSRIMMVFATLFAIFASTILLNKIFIKVTSFILSIFLFAAAIYFLLKTNDFEVVKWYNAIGFVFFISVIQIFNIYKKKEGSKLILGGIIIIIIAGIIHSMGISFNVWFNKNEIAHSLSIIALLIIYKGIFISTTNEESKYETI
;
A
#
# COMPACT_ATOMS: atom_id res chain seq x y z
N MET A 1 -10.98 -14.43 -25.52
CA MET A 1 -11.80 -14.28 -24.29
C MET A 1 -12.35 -12.87 -24.29
N PHE A 2 -13.65 -12.71 -24.53
CA PHE A 2 -14.29 -11.39 -24.64
C PHE A 2 -14.37 -10.74 -23.25
N VAL A 3 -13.45 -9.82 -22.94
CA VAL A 3 -13.64 -8.88 -21.83
C VAL A 3 -14.62 -7.83 -22.35
N ALA A 4 -15.91 -8.01 -22.05
CA ALA A 4 -16.87 -6.93 -22.19
C ALA A 4 -16.32 -5.73 -21.40
N ARG A 5 -16.09 -4.60 -22.08
CA ARG A 5 -15.74 -3.34 -21.40
C ARG A 5 -16.93 -2.98 -20.51
N MET A 6 -16.90 -3.39 -19.25
CA MET A 6 -17.91 -2.97 -18.29
C MET A 6 -17.89 -1.45 -18.22
N GLN A 7 -19.04 -0.85 -18.53
CA GLN A 7 -19.27 0.58 -18.40
C GLN A 7 -18.95 0.98 -16.95
N GLN A 8 -18.23 2.09 -16.78
CA GLN A 8 -17.85 2.59 -15.46
C GLN A 8 -19.13 2.86 -14.65
N PRO A 9 -19.31 2.25 -13.47
CA PRO A 9 -20.51 2.44 -12.67
C PRO A 9 -20.60 3.91 -12.25
N SER A 10 -21.79 4.49 -12.38
CA SER A 10 -22.05 5.87 -11.96
C SER A 10 -23.46 6.03 -11.42
N ILE A 11 -23.64 7.01 -10.54
CA ILE A 11 -24.95 7.42 -10.02
C ILE A 11 -25.14 8.87 -10.41
N VAL A 12 -26.24 9.16 -11.09
CA VAL A 12 -26.62 10.54 -11.44
C VAL A 12 -27.58 11.04 -10.38
N PHE A 13 -27.16 12.06 -9.63
CA PHE A 13 -28.02 12.78 -8.71
C PHE A 13 -28.29 14.17 -9.30
N THR A 14 -29.52 14.39 -9.76
CA THR A 14 -29.96 15.59 -10.49
C THR A 14 -29.02 15.92 -11.66
N ASN A 15 -28.13 16.90 -11.49
CA ASN A 15 -27.18 17.39 -12.51
C ASN A 15 -25.71 17.00 -12.22
N PHE A 16 -25.47 16.19 -11.19
CA PHE A 16 -24.13 15.74 -10.82
C PHE A 16 -23.99 14.22 -10.98
N THR A 17 -22.94 13.79 -11.67
CA THR A 17 -22.61 12.37 -11.85
C THR A 17 -21.50 11.98 -10.90
N PHE A 18 -21.81 11.05 -10.00
CA PHE A 18 -20.82 10.41 -9.13
C PHE A 18 -20.29 9.15 -9.81
N TYR A 19 -18.99 9.11 -10.08
CA TYR A 19 -18.35 7.98 -10.74
C TYR A 19 -17.79 7.00 -9.71
N GLU A 20 -17.84 5.71 -10.03
CA GLU A 20 -17.29 4.63 -9.21
C GLU A 20 -17.55 4.76 -7.69
N PRO A 21 -18.83 4.88 -7.26
CA PRO A 21 -19.15 5.18 -5.87
C PRO A 21 -18.66 4.12 -4.89
N VAL A 22 -18.69 2.85 -5.29
CA VAL A 22 -18.21 1.77 -4.44
C VAL A 22 -16.69 1.80 -4.32
N THR A 23 -15.94 2.00 -5.43
CA THR A 23 -14.49 2.24 -5.37
C THR A 23 -14.18 3.39 -4.41
N SER A 24 -14.86 4.54 -4.56
CA SER A 24 -14.64 5.71 -3.70
C SER A 24 -14.90 5.42 -2.22
N ILE A 25 -15.99 4.72 -1.89
CA ILE A 25 -16.30 4.30 -0.51
C ILE A 25 -15.20 3.39 0.03
N THR A 26 -14.76 2.39 -0.73
CA THR A 26 -13.70 1.48 -0.28
C THR A 26 -12.35 2.18 -0.09
N ASP A 27 -12.04 3.20 -0.90
CA ASP A 27 -10.88 4.07 -0.69
C ASP A 27 -11.01 4.88 0.61
N PHE A 28 -12.18 5.45 0.90
CA PHE A 28 -12.44 6.12 2.18
C PHE A 28 -12.26 5.17 3.37
N LEU A 29 -12.68 3.90 3.25
CA LEU A 29 -12.44 2.89 4.29
C LEU A 29 -10.94 2.66 4.48
N ILE A 30 -10.16 2.48 3.41
CA ILE A 30 -8.69 2.37 3.50
C ILE A 30 -8.11 3.60 4.20
N CYS A 31 -8.55 4.80 3.83
CA CYS A 31 -8.12 6.04 4.49
C CYS A 31 -8.34 5.99 6.00
N ILE A 32 -9.57 5.68 6.45
CA ILE A 32 -9.92 5.63 7.87
C ILE A 32 -9.05 4.59 8.61
N PHE A 33 -8.98 3.35 8.09
CA PHE A 33 -8.18 2.30 8.71
C PHE A 33 -6.72 2.72 8.80
N CYS A 34 -6.12 3.15 7.70
CA CYS A 34 -4.71 3.53 7.65
C CYS A 34 -4.39 4.72 8.57
N SER A 35 -5.27 5.73 8.66
CA SER A 35 -5.09 6.84 9.61
C SER A 35 -5.07 6.33 11.05
N VAL A 36 -6.04 5.50 11.45
CA VAL A 36 -6.10 4.92 12.80
C VAL A 36 -4.85 4.10 13.12
N LEU A 37 -4.42 3.25 12.17
CA LEU A 37 -3.23 2.42 12.35
C LEU A 37 -1.95 3.24 12.43
N ALA A 38 -1.82 4.30 11.62
CA ALA A 38 -0.70 5.24 11.69
C ALA A 38 -0.58 5.84 13.10
N PHE A 39 -1.67 6.39 13.65
CA PHE A 39 -1.66 6.95 15.01
C PHE A 39 -1.28 5.91 16.07
N LYS A 40 -1.74 4.67 15.95
CA LYS A 40 -1.36 3.59 16.88
C LYS A 40 0.12 3.24 16.79
N LEU A 41 0.69 3.18 15.59
CA LEU A 41 2.11 2.90 15.36
C LEU A 41 3.02 4.05 15.82
N LEU A 42 2.57 5.30 15.69
CA LEU A 42 3.28 6.46 16.21
C LEU A 42 3.44 6.38 17.74
N LYS A 43 2.40 5.93 18.46
CA LYS A 43 2.43 5.80 19.92
C LYS A 43 3.45 4.78 20.43
N ILE A 44 3.70 3.72 19.66
CA ILE A 44 4.74 2.71 19.96
C ILE A 44 6.05 3.00 19.20
N ARG A 45 6.29 4.26 18.81
CA ARG A 45 7.54 4.73 18.19
C ARG A 45 7.97 3.98 16.91
N SER A 46 7.03 3.34 16.22
CA SER A 46 7.28 2.71 14.91
C SER A 46 7.16 3.75 13.79
N THR A 47 8.07 4.71 13.77
CA THR A 47 7.95 5.96 13.00
C THR A 47 7.80 5.73 11.49
N TYR A 48 8.68 4.94 10.87
CA TYR A 48 8.62 4.72 9.42
C TYR A 48 7.37 3.96 8.98
N TRP A 49 6.93 2.97 9.77
CA TRP A 49 5.66 2.29 9.51
C TRP A 49 4.47 3.23 9.72
N SER A 50 4.49 4.07 10.75
CA SER A 50 3.47 5.11 10.94
C SER A 50 3.38 6.05 9.73
N ILE A 51 4.52 6.51 9.20
CA ILE A 51 4.55 7.35 8.01
C ILE A 51 4.01 6.59 6.78
N PHE A 52 4.37 5.32 6.60
CA PHE A 52 3.80 4.47 5.55
C PHE A 52 2.27 4.44 5.60
N TYR A 53 1.68 4.12 6.76
CA TYR A 53 0.23 4.08 6.90
C TYR A 53 -0.42 5.45 6.68
N PHE A 54 0.21 6.52 7.19
CA PHE A 54 -0.32 7.87 7.02
C PHE A 54 -0.34 8.30 5.54
N LEU A 55 0.75 8.08 4.80
CA LEU A 55 0.83 8.37 3.38
C LEU A 55 -0.14 7.51 2.55
N LEU A 56 -0.32 6.25 2.94
CA LEU A 56 -1.31 5.38 2.30
C LEU A 56 -2.74 5.89 2.56
N ALA A 57 -3.03 6.45 3.73
CA ALA A 57 -4.32 7.08 4.01
C ALA A 57 -4.57 8.30 3.11
N ILE A 58 -3.57 9.18 2.96
CA ILE A 58 -3.65 10.33 2.03
C ILE A 58 -3.84 9.85 0.59
N SER A 59 -3.08 8.82 0.18
CA SER A 59 -3.21 8.22 -1.15
C SER A 59 -4.63 7.74 -1.40
N ALA A 60 -5.22 7.00 -0.46
CA ALA A 60 -6.58 6.48 -0.56
C ALA A 60 -7.61 7.62 -0.58
N LEU A 61 -7.45 8.66 0.25
CA LEU A 61 -8.35 9.82 0.23
C LEU A 61 -8.36 10.54 -1.13
N LEU A 62 -7.18 10.78 -1.71
CA LEU A 62 -7.04 11.37 -3.04
C LEU A 62 -7.60 10.44 -4.13
N GLY A 63 -7.41 9.13 -3.97
CA GLY A 63 -8.02 8.09 -4.80
C GLY A 63 -9.54 8.16 -4.77
N ALA A 64 -10.13 8.23 -3.57
CA ALA A 64 -11.57 8.30 -3.36
C ALA A 64 -12.21 9.46 -4.14
N PHE A 65 -11.63 10.66 -4.02
CA PHE A 65 -12.09 11.82 -4.78
C PHE A 65 -11.79 11.72 -6.28
N GLY A 66 -10.63 11.15 -6.64
CA GLY A 66 -10.26 10.91 -8.04
C GLY A 66 -11.15 9.89 -8.73
N HIS A 67 -11.75 8.95 -7.99
CA HIS A 67 -12.77 8.02 -8.48
C HIS A 67 -14.15 8.67 -8.53
N ALA A 68 -14.56 9.37 -7.47
CA ALA A 68 -15.87 10.00 -7.33
C ALA A 68 -16.15 11.12 -8.35
N LEU A 69 -15.19 12.02 -8.52
CA LEU A 69 -15.42 13.33 -9.15
C LEU A 69 -15.04 13.36 -10.64
N PHE A 70 -14.34 12.35 -11.14
CA PHE A 70 -13.79 12.35 -12.50
C PHE A 70 -14.11 11.06 -13.25
N ALA A 71 -14.63 11.20 -14.47
CA ALA A 71 -14.80 10.07 -15.39
C ALA A 71 -13.45 9.48 -15.81
N TYR A 72 -12.46 10.34 -16.09
CA TYR A 72 -11.15 9.92 -16.58
C TYR A 72 -10.30 9.28 -15.48
N LYS A 73 -9.66 8.15 -15.80
CA LYS A 73 -8.82 7.39 -14.87
C LYS A 73 -7.44 8.00 -14.62
N ASP A 74 -7.03 8.96 -15.44
CA ASP A 74 -5.71 9.60 -15.33
C ASP A 74 -5.84 11.09 -14.98
N ASN A 75 -6.81 11.39 -14.11
CA ASN A 75 -6.97 12.72 -13.55
C ASN A 75 -5.86 13.08 -12.54
N ILE A 76 -5.80 14.36 -12.19
CA ILE A 76 -4.76 14.92 -11.32
C ILE A 76 -4.81 14.36 -9.89
N LEU A 77 -6.01 14.07 -9.35
CA LEU A 77 -6.14 13.50 -8.01
C LEU A 77 -5.61 12.06 -7.99
N LYS A 78 -5.84 11.30 -9.06
CA LYS A 78 -5.25 9.96 -9.22
C LYS A 78 -3.74 10.03 -9.38
N LEU A 79 -3.18 11.04 -10.06
CA LEU A 79 -1.72 11.25 -10.09
C LEU A 79 -1.17 11.47 -8.68
N TYR A 80 -1.75 12.38 -7.91
CA TYR A 80 -1.30 12.64 -6.54
C TYR A 80 -1.50 11.44 -5.62
N SER A 81 -2.62 10.73 -5.75
CA SER A 81 -2.85 9.45 -5.06
C SER A 81 -1.74 8.44 -5.34
N ARG A 82 -1.40 8.24 -6.62
CA ARG A 82 -0.34 7.33 -7.07
C ARG A 82 1.04 7.74 -6.53
N ILE A 83 1.35 9.04 -6.54
CA ILE A 83 2.59 9.58 -5.96
C ILE A 83 2.65 9.27 -4.46
N MET A 84 1.59 9.55 -3.70
CA MET A 84 1.54 9.27 -2.26
C MET A 84 1.71 7.78 -1.95
N MET A 85 1.19 6.89 -2.81
CA MET A 85 1.39 5.44 -2.67
C MET A 85 2.85 5.04 -2.89
N VAL A 86 3.54 5.62 -3.89
CA VAL A 86 4.98 5.39 -4.11
C VAL A 86 5.81 5.87 -2.92
N PHE A 87 5.50 7.05 -2.37
CA PHE A 87 6.14 7.51 -1.12
C PHE A 87 5.86 6.57 0.06
N ALA A 88 4.61 6.12 0.23
CA ALA A 88 4.27 5.18 1.30
C ALA A 88 5.16 3.93 1.22
N THR A 89 5.24 3.29 0.05
CA THR A 89 6.05 2.10 -0.15
C THR A 89 7.55 2.33 0.12
N LEU A 90 8.10 3.50 -0.24
CA LEU A 90 9.47 3.86 0.13
C LEU A 90 9.68 3.81 1.66
N PHE A 91 8.75 4.38 2.43
CA PHE A 91 8.83 4.36 3.89
C PHE A 91 8.69 2.95 4.49
N ALA A 92 7.88 2.07 3.88
CA ALA A 92 7.82 0.67 4.26
C ALA A 92 9.15 -0.07 3.99
N ILE A 93 9.82 0.24 2.87
CA ILE A 93 11.16 -0.27 2.56
C ILE A 93 12.17 0.22 3.60
N PHE A 94 12.17 1.50 3.95
CA PHE A 94 13.04 2.05 5.00
C PHE A 94 12.81 1.36 6.35
N ALA A 95 11.55 1.20 6.75
CA ALA A 95 11.17 0.53 7.99
C ALA A 95 11.72 -0.91 8.08
N SER A 96 11.81 -1.61 6.95
CA SER A 96 12.41 -2.95 6.89
C SER A 96 13.94 -2.89 6.82
N THR A 97 14.49 -1.96 6.04
CA THR A 97 15.93 -1.82 5.80
C THR A 97 16.71 -1.46 7.07
N ILE A 98 16.09 -0.72 8.00
CA ILE A 98 16.73 -0.41 9.29
C ILE A 98 17.01 -1.65 10.14
N LEU A 99 16.28 -2.75 9.94
CA LEU A 99 16.45 -4.02 10.66
C LEU A 99 17.68 -4.81 10.20
N LEU A 100 18.35 -4.39 9.12
CA LEU A 100 19.56 -5.03 8.63
C LEU A 100 20.78 -4.69 9.49
N ASN A 101 21.52 -5.72 9.90
CA ASN A 101 22.72 -5.57 10.73
C ASN A 101 23.95 -5.10 9.93
N LYS A 102 24.09 -5.54 8.67
CA LYS A 102 25.27 -5.27 7.86
C LYS A 102 25.14 -3.89 7.19
N ILE A 103 26.02 -2.95 7.55
CA ILE A 103 25.98 -1.57 7.04
C ILE A 103 26.03 -1.51 5.51
N PHE A 104 26.88 -2.32 4.88
CA PHE A 104 26.97 -2.36 3.42
C PHE A 104 25.62 -2.70 2.77
N ILE A 105 24.95 -3.77 3.23
CA ILE A 105 23.65 -4.19 2.68
C ILE A 105 22.57 -3.12 2.95
N LYS A 106 22.59 -2.51 4.15
CA LYS A 106 21.68 -1.43 4.52
C LYS A 106 21.84 -0.22 3.59
N VAL A 107 23.07 0.24 3.36
CA VAL A 107 23.37 1.39 2.48
C VAL A 107 23.03 1.07 1.03
N THR A 108 23.42 -0.09 0.52
CA THR A 108 23.06 -0.51 -0.86
C THR A 108 21.56 -0.59 -1.05
N SER A 109 20.83 -1.17 -0.09
CA SER A 109 19.37 -1.25 -0.14
C SER A 109 18.73 0.14 -0.13
N PHE A 110 19.25 1.05 0.70
CA PHE A 110 18.80 2.44 0.76
C PHE A 110 19.01 3.16 -0.58
N ILE A 111 20.23 3.12 -1.14
CA ILE A 111 20.55 3.77 -2.43
C ILE A 111 19.66 3.20 -3.55
N LEU A 112 19.54 1.88 -3.63
CA LEU A 112 18.71 1.23 -4.64
C LEU A 112 17.23 1.62 -4.50
N SER A 113 16.72 1.70 -3.26
CA SER A 113 15.34 2.11 -3.01
C SER A 113 15.07 3.57 -3.43
N ILE A 114 16.02 4.48 -3.21
CA ILE A 114 15.94 5.87 -3.68
C ILE A 114 16.00 5.96 -5.21
N PHE A 115 16.88 5.19 -5.84
CA PHE A 115 16.98 5.16 -7.31
C PHE A 115 15.67 4.66 -7.94
N LEU A 116 15.13 3.54 -7.46
CA LEU A 116 13.86 2.99 -7.93
C LEU A 116 12.68 3.95 -7.67
N PHE A 117 12.70 4.63 -6.51
CA PHE A 117 11.71 5.65 -6.17
C PHE A 117 11.76 6.80 -7.18
N ALA A 118 12.94 7.34 -7.46
CA ALA A 118 13.11 8.44 -8.41
C ALA A 118 12.66 8.04 -9.82
N ALA A 119 12.99 6.82 -10.24
CA ALA A 119 12.52 6.26 -11.51
C ALA A 119 10.98 6.16 -11.56
N ALA A 120 10.35 5.63 -10.50
CA ALA A 120 8.90 5.52 -10.41
C ALA A 120 8.21 6.89 -10.47
N ILE A 121 8.74 7.90 -9.75
CA ILE A 121 8.22 9.27 -9.80
C ILE A 121 8.37 9.86 -11.20
N TYR A 122 9.54 9.72 -11.84
CA TYR A 122 9.77 10.19 -13.20
C TYR A 122 8.74 9.61 -14.19
N PHE A 123 8.55 8.28 -14.17
CA PHE A 123 7.59 7.63 -15.05
C PHE A 123 6.14 8.04 -14.74
N LEU A 124 5.76 8.15 -13.45
CA LEU A 124 4.43 8.62 -13.06
C LEU A 124 4.14 10.04 -13.55
N LEU A 125 5.09 10.96 -13.43
CA LEU A 125 4.90 12.33 -13.91
C LEU A 125 4.77 12.40 -15.43
N LYS A 126 5.36 11.46 -16.16
CA LYS A 126 5.31 11.39 -17.62
C LYS A 126 4.07 10.70 -18.16
N THR A 127 3.62 9.62 -17.51
CA THR A 127 2.56 8.75 -18.05
C THR A 127 1.26 8.81 -17.27
N ASN A 128 1.30 9.21 -16.00
CA ASN A 128 0.23 9.02 -15.03
C ASN A 128 -0.37 7.62 -15.11
N ASP A 129 0.48 6.59 -15.22
CA ASP A 129 0.02 5.21 -15.38
C ASP A 129 0.08 4.45 -14.03
N PHE A 130 -1.02 3.80 -13.67
CA PHE A 130 -1.10 2.96 -12.47
C PHE A 130 -0.18 1.74 -12.54
N GLU A 131 0.17 1.25 -13.74
CA GLU A 131 1.15 0.17 -13.90
C GLU A 131 2.49 0.48 -13.26
N VAL A 132 2.94 1.74 -13.30
CA VAL A 132 4.20 2.17 -12.66
C VAL A 132 4.14 1.91 -11.15
N VAL A 133 3.01 2.20 -10.51
CA VAL A 133 2.83 1.96 -9.08
C VAL A 133 2.79 0.47 -8.76
N LYS A 134 2.13 -0.34 -9.60
CA LYS A 134 2.08 -1.80 -9.42
C LYS A 134 3.48 -2.40 -9.44
N TRP A 135 4.32 -2.03 -10.42
CA TRP A 135 5.69 -2.51 -10.49
C TRP A 135 6.54 -2.04 -9.32
N TYR A 136 6.46 -0.75 -8.96
CA TYR A 136 7.21 -0.22 -7.82
C TYR A 136 6.81 -0.91 -6.50
N ASN A 137 5.50 -1.08 -6.26
CA ASN A 137 5.00 -1.76 -5.09
C ASN A 137 5.37 -3.25 -5.08
N ALA A 138 5.35 -3.92 -6.24
CA ALA A 138 5.79 -5.30 -6.35
C ALA A 138 7.28 -5.41 -5.95
N ILE A 139 8.15 -4.55 -6.48
CA ILE A 139 9.57 -4.55 -6.10
C ILE A 139 9.73 -4.23 -4.60
N GLY A 140 9.04 -3.22 -4.09
CA GLY A 140 9.13 -2.84 -2.67
C GLY A 140 8.66 -3.93 -1.71
N PHE A 141 7.43 -4.42 -1.86
CA PHE A 141 6.86 -5.41 -0.95
C PHE A 141 7.37 -6.83 -1.20
N VAL A 142 7.42 -7.27 -2.45
CA VAL A 142 7.78 -8.66 -2.79
C VAL A 142 9.28 -8.88 -2.71
N PHE A 143 10.09 -7.93 -3.18
CA PHE A 143 11.55 -8.09 -3.14
C PHE A 143 12.13 -7.56 -1.83
N PHE A 144 12.10 -6.25 -1.60
CA PHE A 144 12.79 -5.66 -0.44
C PHE A 144 12.23 -6.16 0.89
N ILE A 145 10.93 -5.95 1.12
CA ILE A 145 10.35 -6.21 2.44
C ILE A 145 10.29 -7.73 2.69
N SER A 146 9.80 -8.52 1.75
CA SER A 146 9.66 -9.97 1.97
C SER A 146 10.99 -10.67 2.20
N VAL A 147 12.06 -10.34 1.46
CA VAL A 147 13.40 -10.94 1.68
C VAL A 147 13.91 -10.63 3.09
N ILE A 148 13.75 -9.38 3.55
CA ILE A 148 14.15 -8.99 4.90
C ILE A 148 13.30 -9.72 5.96
N GLN A 149 11.99 -9.82 5.76
CA GLN A 149 11.12 -10.51 6.72
C GLN A 149 11.38 -12.01 6.76
N ILE A 150 11.66 -12.65 5.61
CA ILE A 150 12.08 -14.06 5.55
C ILE A 150 13.36 -14.27 6.39
N PHE A 151 14.36 -13.39 6.23
CA PHE A 151 15.57 -13.45 7.03
C PHE A 151 15.30 -13.26 8.54
N ASN A 152 14.39 -12.35 8.90
CA ASN A 152 13.98 -12.13 10.28
C ASN A 152 13.21 -13.32 10.87
N ILE A 153 12.43 -14.04 10.07
CA ILE A 153 11.78 -15.29 10.47
C ILE A 153 12.84 -16.35 10.81
N TYR A 154 13.89 -16.50 10.01
CA TYR A 154 15.01 -17.40 10.32
C TYR A 154 15.72 -17.01 11.62
N LYS A 155 15.80 -15.72 11.91
CA LYS A 155 16.30 -15.18 13.19
C LYS A 155 15.30 -15.26 14.35
N LYS A 156 14.15 -15.90 14.16
CA LYS A 156 13.08 -16.03 15.16
C LYS A 156 12.59 -14.68 15.70
N LYS A 157 12.61 -13.63 14.87
CA LYS A 157 12.00 -12.35 15.21
C LYS A 157 10.49 -12.47 15.12
N GLU A 158 9.81 -12.13 16.21
CA GLU A 158 8.36 -12.17 16.29
C GLU A 158 7.72 -11.10 15.41
N GLY A 159 6.48 -11.35 14.96
CA GLY A 159 5.75 -10.45 14.07
C GLY A 159 6.12 -10.55 12.58
N SER A 160 7.36 -10.95 12.22
CA SER A 160 7.80 -11.05 10.81
C SER A 160 6.96 -12.02 9.96
N LYS A 161 6.47 -13.12 10.54
CA LYS A 161 5.55 -14.05 9.85
C LYS A 161 4.22 -13.38 9.48
N LEU A 162 3.70 -12.52 10.35
CA LEU A 162 2.45 -11.79 10.09
C LEU A 162 2.68 -10.74 9.01
N ILE A 163 3.79 -9.98 9.08
CA ILE A 163 4.13 -9.01 8.02
C ILE A 163 4.21 -9.72 6.66
N LEU A 164 4.93 -10.84 6.58
CA LEU A 164 5.03 -11.62 5.35
C LEU A 164 3.67 -12.18 4.89
N GLY A 165 2.85 -12.67 5.81
CA GLY A 165 1.50 -13.17 5.52
C GLY A 165 0.59 -12.09 4.91
N GLY A 166 0.63 -10.87 5.43
CA GLY A 166 -0.12 -9.76 4.84
C GLY A 166 0.42 -9.35 3.46
N ILE A 167 1.75 -9.39 3.24
CA ILE A 167 2.33 -9.14 1.90
C ILE A 167 1.84 -10.17 0.87
N ILE A 168 1.74 -11.45 1.25
CA ILE A 168 1.18 -12.49 0.37
C ILE A 168 -0.26 -12.13 -0.03
N ILE A 169 -1.08 -11.60 0.89
CA ILE A 169 -2.43 -11.15 0.57
C ILE A 169 -2.42 -9.93 -0.36
N ILE A 170 -1.50 -8.98 -0.20
CA ILE A 170 -1.32 -7.85 -1.14
C ILE A 170 -0.96 -8.36 -2.55
N ILE A 171 -0.08 -9.37 -2.65
CA ILE A 171 0.28 -9.98 -3.94
C ILE A 171 -0.96 -10.57 -4.60
N ILE A 172 -1.77 -11.33 -3.85
CA ILE A 172 -3.03 -11.90 -4.34
C ILE A 172 -3.98 -10.80 -4.82
N ALA A 173 -4.13 -9.72 -4.05
CA ALA A 173 -4.94 -8.57 -4.43
C ALA A 173 -4.46 -7.94 -5.75
N GLY A 174 -3.15 -7.75 -5.91
CA GLY A 174 -2.54 -7.21 -7.12
C GLY A 174 -2.71 -8.11 -8.35
N ILE A 175 -2.65 -9.43 -8.17
CA ILE A 175 -2.91 -10.42 -9.23
C ILE A 175 -4.37 -10.34 -9.68
N ILE A 176 -5.33 -10.37 -8.74
CA ILE A 176 -6.76 -10.26 -9.03
C ILE A 176 -7.05 -8.95 -9.79
N HIS A 177 -6.48 -7.84 -9.33
CA HIS A 177 -6.61 -6.53 -9.97
C HIS A 177 -6.09 -6.54 -11.41
N SER A 178 -4.90 -7.12 -11.61
CA SER A 178 -4.23 -7.18 -12.92
C SER A 178 -4.94 -8.12 -13.90
N MET A 179 -5.50 -9.23 -13.41
CA MET A 179 -6.32 -10.15 -14.20
C MET A 179 -7.70 -9.57 -14.56
N GLY A 180 -8.09 -8.45 -13.93
CA GLY A 180 -9.37 -7.80 -14.19
C GLY A 180 -10.58 -8.56 -13.63
N ILE A 181 -10.36 -9.51 -12.71
CA ILE A 181 -11.42 -10.34 -12.13
C ILE A 181 -12.44 -9.44 -11.44
N SER A 182 -13.70 -9.54 -11.86
CA SER A 182 -14.81 -8.70 -11.38
C SER A 182 -16.06 -9.55 -11.24
N PHE A 183 -16.80 -9.40 -10.13
CA PHE A 183 -18.05 -10.14 -9.93
C PHE A 183 -19.23 -9.45 -10.63
N ASN A 184 -19.29 -8.12 -10.53
CA ASN A 184 -20.28 -7.29 -11.24
C ASN A 184 -19.72 -5.86 -11.41
N VAL A 185 -20.52 -4.96 -11.98
CA VAL A 185 -20.11 -3.56 -12.23
C VAL A 185 -19.81 -2.77 -10.95
N TRP A 186 -20.53 -3.05 -9.86
CA TRP A 186 -20.40 -2.37 -8.55
C TRP A 186 -19.34 -2.99 -7.64
N PHE A 187 -19.06 -4.27 -7.82
CA PHE A 187 -18.04 -5.01 -7.07
C PHE A 187 -17.07 -5.66 -8.06
N ASN A 188 -16.22 -4.80 -8.62
CA ASN A 188 -15.26 -5.13 -9.65
C ASN A 188 -13.86 -5.34 -9.04
N LYS A 189 -12.88 -5.50 -9.91
CA LYS A 189 -11.48 -5.71 -9.54
C LYS A 189 -10.92 -4.70 -8.51
N ASN A 190 -11.39 -3.45 -8.51
CA ASN A 190 -10.95 -2.43 -7.58
C ASN A 190 -11.44 -2.74 -6.17
N GLU A 191 -12.74 -2.98 -6.00
CA GLU A 191 -13.33 -3.26 -4.68
C GLU A 191 -12.79 -4.55 -4.06
N ILE A 192 -12.57 -5.59 -4.88
CA ILE A 192 -11.96 -6.83 -4.42
C ILE A 192 -10.52 -6.57 -3.93
N ALA A 193 -9.73 -5.83 -4.71
CA ALA A 193 -8.36 -5.50 -4.35
C ALA A 193 -8.27 -4.62 -3.10
N HIS A 194 -9.17 -3.64 -2.95
CA HIS A 194 -9.25 -2.77 -1.77
C HIS A 194 -9.62 -3.56 -0.52
N SER A 195 -10.61 -4.44 -0.61
CA SER A 195 -11.05 -5.29 0.50
C SER A 195 -9.92 -6.21 1.00
N LEU A 196 -9.23 -6.87 0.07
CA LEU A 196 -8.07 -7.70 0.40
C LEU A 196 -6.92 -6.87 0.97
N SER A 197 -6.70 -5.66 0.45
CA SER A 197 -5.67 -4.75 0.96
C SER A 197 -5.94 -4.33 2.40
N ILE A 198 -7.19 -4.02 2.78
CA ILE A 198 -7.55 -3.72 4.18
C ILE A 198 -7.18 -4.89 5.10
N ILE A 199 -7.56 -6.12 4.71
CA ILE A 199 -7.23 -7.32 5.49
C ILE A 199 -5.72 -7.49 5.62
N ALA A 200 -4.99 -7.35 4.52
CA ALA A 200 -3.54 -7.45 4.50
C ALA A 200 -2.86 -6.42 5.41
N LEU A 201 -3.30 -5.16 5.33
CA LEU A 201 -2.79 -4.05 6.12
C LEU A 201 -3.04 -4.27 7.61
N LEU A 202 -4.22 -4.78 8.01
CA LEU A 202 -4.48 -5.13 9.41
C LEU A 202 -3.51 -6.23 9.92
N ILE A 203 -3.21 -7.23 9.09
CA ILE A 203 -2.28 -8.31 9.43
C ILE A 203 -0.85 -7.77 9.52
N ILE A 204 -0.41 -6.93 8.57
CA ILE A 204 0.91 -6.28 8.59
C ILE A 204 1.05 -5.43 9.86
N TYR A 205 0.04 -4.60 10.17
CA TYR A 205 0.02 -3.79 11.40
C TYR A 205 0.19 -4.65 12.65
N LYS A 206 -0.55 -5.76 12.77
CA LYS A 206 -0.42 -6.67 13.91
C LYS A 206 1.00 -7.23 14.03
N GLY A 207 1.62 -7.58 12.90
CA GLY A 207 3.01 -8.00 12.85
C GLY A 207 3.97 -6.93 13.37
N ILE A 208 3.85 -5.70 12.86
CA ILE A 208 4.68 -4.57 13.29
C ILE A 208 4.51 -4.29 14.79
N PHE A 209 3.27 -4.26 15.27
CA PHE A 209 2.98 -3.99 16.68
C PHE A 209 3.68 -4.99 17.61
N ILE A 210 3.61 -6.30 17.30
CA ILE A 210 4.30 -7.35 18.05
C ILE A 210 5.82 -7.18 17.95
N SER A 211 6.35 -6.94 16.76
CA SER A 211 7.79 -6.77 16.56
C SER A 211 8.35 -5.61 17.38
N THR A 212 7.66 -4.48 17.42
CA THR A 212 8.13 -3.26 18.10
C THR A 212 7.98 -3.34 19.62
N THR A 213 6.82 -3.78 20.12
CA THR A 213 6.56 -3.85 21.57
C THR A 213 7.47 -4.86 22.28
N ASN A 214 7.77 -6.00 21.65
CA ASN A 214 8.70 -6.99 22.19
C ASN A 214 10.17 -6.56 22.11
N GLU A 215 10.50 -5.56 21.29
CA GLU A 215 11.83 -4.95 21.29
C GLU A 215 11.95 -3.90 22.41
N GLU A 216 10.94 -3.04 22.60
CA GLU A 216 10.92 -2.07 23.72
C GLU A 216 10.98 -2.77 25.09
N SER A 217 10.23 -3.85 25.29
CA SER A 217 10.22 -4.58 26.56
C SER A 217 11.59 -5.17 26.96
N LYS A 218 12.49 -5.41 25.99
CA LYS A 218 13.86 -5.90 26.27
C LYS A 218 14.77 -4.81 26.82
N TYR A 219 14.48 -3.55 26.55
CA TYR A 219 15.27 -2.41 27.04
C TYR A 219 14.77 -1.88 28.38
N GLU A 220 13.54 -2.16 28.78
CA GLU A 220 13.00 -1.81 30.11
C GLU A 220 13.43 -2.78 31.23
N THR A 221 13.96 -3.96 30.87
CA THR A 221 14.42 -4.98 31.83
C THR A 221 15.93 -4.96 32.12
N ILE A 222 16.64 -3.91 31.72
CA ILE A 222 18.08 -3.69 31.98
C ILE A 222 18.23 -2.49 32.91
#